data_AF-A0A7C2U1I8-F1
#
_entry.id   AF-A0A7C2U1I8-F1
#
_cell.length_a   1.000
_cell.length_b   1.000
_cell.length_c   1.000
_cell.angle_alpha   90.00
_cell.angle_beta   90.00
_cell.angle_gamma   90.00
#
_symmetry.space_group_name_H-M   'P 1'
#
loop_
_entity.id
_entity.type
_entity.pdbx_description
1 polymer ?
#
loop_
_entity_poly.entity_id
_entity_poly.type
_entity_poly.pdbx_seq_one_letter_code
_entity_poly.pdbx_strand_id
1 'polypeptide(L)'
;MKQKLVEKIKQAIYEWAKQYPQVELAEIDVYPSPSGVPDVFHVIVVAAKGFESWDQADREDDLYWFLQKQLDDSNDIGISLLLTLTEEESDKYEQVTY
;
A
#
# COMPACT_ATOMS: atom_id res chain seq x y z
N MET A 1 -0.89 -8.07 18.56
CA MET A 1 -1.16 -6.66 18.19
C MET A 1 -0.72 -6.36 16.76
N LYS A 2 0.51 -6.69 16.33
CA LYS A 2 1.00 -6.43 14.96
C LYS A 2 0.09 -6.95 13.82
N GLN A 3 -0.42 -8.18 13.94
CA GLN A 3 -1.33 -8.74 12.92
C GLN A 3 -2.62 -7.93 12.76
N LYS A 4 -3.17 -7.33 13.83
CA LYS A 4 -4.38 -6.50 13.73
C LYS A 4 -4.13 -5.19 12.95
N LEU A 5 -2.93 -4.63 13.04
CA LEU A 5 -2.56 -3.43 12.30
C LEU A 5 -2.37 -3.72 10.81
N VAL A 6 -1.70 -4.83 10.48
CA VAL A 6 -1.58 -5.32 9.11
C VAL A 6 -2.95 -5.48 8.46
N GLU A 7 -3.88 -6.16 9.12
CA GLU A 7 -5.24 -6.32 8.61
C GLU A 7 -5.99 -4.98 8.48
N LYS A 8 -5.80 -4.04 9.43
CA LYS A 8 -6.40 -2.70 9.35
C LYS A 8 -5.89 -1.93 8.12
N ILE A 9 -4.58 -1.99 7.84
CA ILE A 9 -3.97 -1.36 6.66
C ILE A 9 -4.52 -2.00 5.38
N LYS A 10 -4.52 -3.34 5.29
CA LYS A 10 -5.07 -4.05 4.11
C LYS A 10 -6.53 -3.68 3.86
N GLN A 11 -7.35 -3.65 4.92
CA GLN A 11 -8.75 -3.25 4.82
C GLN A 11 -8.90 -1.81 4.32
N ALA A 12 -8.08 -0.87 4.82
CA ALA A 12 -8.10 0.51 4.34
C ALA A 12 -7.73 0.60 2.84
N ILE A 13 -6.74 -0.16 2.37
CA ILE A 13 -6.37 -0.22 0.94
C ILE A 13 -7.54 -0.76 0.09
N TYR A 14 -8.27 -1.76 0.56
CA TYR A 14 -9.48 -2.23 -0.14
C TYR A 14 -10.57 -1.16 -0.22
N GLU A 15 -10.81 -0.41 0.85
CA GLU A 15 -11.79 0.69 0.83
C GLU A 15 -11.32 1.85 -0.06
N TRP A 16 -10.02 2.12 -0.11
CA TRP A 16 -9.43 3.06 -1.05
C TRP A 16 -9.72 2.67 -2.50
N ALA A 17 -9.41 1.42 -2.88
CA ALA A 17 -9.60 0.94 -4.24
C ALA A 17 -11.07 0.96 -4.70
N LYS A 18 -12.03 0.78 -3.77
CA LYS A 18 -13.47 0.89 -4.09
C LYS A 18 -13.89 2.28 -4.58
N GLN A 19 -13.12 3.32 -4.28
CA GLN A 19 -13.37 4.68 -4.81
C GLN A 19 -13.00 4.80 -6.30
N TYR A 20 -12.27 3.84 -6.84
CA TYR A 20 -11.76 3.82 -8.21
C TYR A 20 -12.26 2.56 -8.93
N PRO A 21 -13.43 2.61 -9.58
CA PRO A 21 -14.04 1.44 -10.24
C PRO A 21 -13.18 0.78 -11.33
N GLN A 22 -12.19 1.50 -11.86
CA GLN A 22 -11.22 1.00 -12.83
C GLN A 22 -10.08 0.18 -12.21
N VAL A 23 -9.87 0.27 -10.89
CA VAL A 23 -8.78 -0.43 -10.19
C VAL A 23 -9.24 -1.83 -9.80
N GLU A 24 -8.48 -2.83 -10.25
CA GLU A 24 -8.66 -4.23 -9.88
C GLU A 24 -7.41 -4.68 -9.11
N LEU A 25 -7.49 -4.76 -7.78
CA LEU A 25 -6.36 -5.17 -6.94
C LEU A 25 -6.02 -6.65 -7.16
N ALA A 26 -4.73 -6.93 -7.38
CA ALA A 26 -4.19 -8.28 -7.48
C ALA A 26 -3.59 -8.73 -6.14
N GLU A 27 -2.74 -7.88 -5.53
CA GLU A 27 -1.98 -8.22 -4.34
C GLU A 27 -1.81 -7.02 -3.40
N ILE A 28 -1.74 -7.30 -2.10
CA ILE A 28 -1.47 -6.30 -1.07
C ILE A 28 -0.52 -6.91 -0.04
N ASP A 29 0.72 -6.42 -0.05
CA ASP A 29 1.73 -6.77 0.92
C ASP A 29 1.94 -5.66 1.94
N VAL A 30 1.89 -6.06 3.20
CA VAL A 30 2.12 -5.16 4.33
C VAL A 30 3.02 -5.88 5.32
N TYR A 31 4.22 -5.36 5.51
CA TYR A 31 5.20 -5.94 6.42
C TYR A 31 5.88 -4.85 7.26
N PRO A 32 6.34 -5.17 8.48
CA PRO A 32 7.04 -4.20 9.32
C PRO A 32 8.30 -3.66 8.64
N SER A 33 8.55 -2.36 8.83
CA SER A 33 9.77 -1.72 8.34
C SER A 33 11.03 -2.38 8.93
N PRO A 34 12.07 -2.63 8.12
CA PRO A 34 13.33 -3.20 8.59
C PRO A 34 14.11 -2.25 9.51
N SER A 35 13.70 -0.99 9.61
CA SER A 35 14.27 0.02 10.52
C SER A 35 14.15 -0.35 12.00
N GLY A 36 13.26 -1.29 12.35
CA GLY A 36 13.01 -1.70 13.73
C GLY A 36 12.13 -0.73 14.53
N VAL A 37 11.64 0.34 13.90
CA VAL A 37 10.69 1.28 14.52
C VAL A 37 9.34 0.56 14.66
N PRO A 38 8.76 0.50 15.88
CA PRO A 38 7.44 -0.08 16.09
C PRO A 38 6.38 0.60 15.24
N ASP A 39 5.43 -0.19 14.74
CA ASP A 39 4.24 0.30 14.02
C ASP A 39 4.54 1.14 12.76
N VAL A 40 5.75 1.00 12.20
CA VAL A 40 6.12 1.49 10.87
C VAL A 40 6.11 0.33 9.88
N PHE A 41 5.47 0.53 8.73
CA PHE A 41 5.23 -0.52 7.73
C PHE A 41 5.74 -0.13 6.34
N HIS A 42 6.09 -1.16 5.57
CA HIS A 42 6.18 -1.10 4.12
C HIS A 42 4.89 -1.63 3.54
N VAL A 43 4.39 -0.95 2.52
CA VAL A 43 3.15 -1.28 1.85
C VAL A 43 3.43 -1.37 0.35
N ILE A 44 3.11 -2.51 -0.25
CA ILE A 44 3.15 -2.72 -1.69
C ILE A 44 1.75 -3.13 -2.12
N VAL A 45 1.21 -2.41 -3.10
CA VAL A 45 -0.12 -2.67 -3.67
C VAL A 45 0.06 -2.95 -5.15
N VAL A 46 -0.37 -4.13 -5.59
CA VAL A 46 -0.35 -4.51 -7.00
C VAL A 46 -1.77 -4.52 -7.55
N ALA A 47 -1.97 -3.89 -8.70
CA ALA A 47 -3.23 -3.93 -9.42
C ALA A 47 -3.09 -4.70 -10.74
N ALA A 48 -4.04 -5.59 -11.01
CA ALA A 48 -4.20 -6.27 -12.30
C ALA A 48 -4.71 -5.32 -13.39
N LYS A 49 -5.43 -4.25 -13.00
CA LYS A 49 -5.93 -3.18 -13.90
C LYS A 49 -6.04 -1.85 -13.19
N GLY A 50 -5.98 -0.76 -13.97
CA GLY A 50 -6.34 0.60 -13.58
C GLY A 50 -5.14 1.49 -13.31
N PHE A 51 -4.04 0.91 -12.82
CA PHE A 51 -2.81 1.64 -12.54
C PHE A 51 -2.04 2.02 -13.81
N GLU A 52 -2.24 1.34 -14.95
CA GLU A 52 -1.52 1.63 -16.19
C GLU A 52 -1.83 3.03 -16.75
N SER A 53 -2.97 3.59 -16.36
CA SER A 53 -3.43 4.93 -16.79
C SER A 53 -3.21 6.02 -15.75
N TRP A 54 -2.63 5.68 -14.60
CA TRP A 54 -2.47 6.57 -13.44
C TRP A 54 -1.00 6.65 -13.06
N ASP A 55 -0.40 7.86 -13.12
CA ASP A 55 0.99 8.07 -12.74
C ASP A 55 1.29 7.55 -11.33
N GLN A 56 2.43 6.85 -11.18
CA GLN A 56 2.80 6.16 -9.94
C GLN A 56 2.88 7.07 -8.73
N ALA A 57 3.49 8.25 -8.87
CA ALA A 57 3.62 9.16 -7.75
C ALA A 57 2.24 9.67 -7.30
N ASP A 58 1.34 9.94 -8.25
CA ASP A 58 -0.01 10.42 -7.94
C ASP A 58 -0.84 9.36 -7.19
N ARG A 59 -0.76 8.08 -7.58
CA ARG A 59 -1.47 6.99 -6.87
C ARG A 59 -0.87 6.70 -5.50
N GLU A 60 0.45 6.82 -5.34
CA GLU A 60 1.12 6.69 -4.05
C GLU A 60 0.73 7.82 -3.10
N ASP A 61 0.74 9.07 -3.56
CA ASP A 61 0.31 10.22 -2.77
C ASP A 61 -1.16 10.10 -2.35
N ASP A 62 -2.06 9.76 -3.28
CA ASP A 62 -3.48 9.60 -2.98
C ASP A 62 -3.74 8.49 -1.94
N LEU A 63 -3.11 7.33 -2.12
CA LEU A 63 -3.22 6.23 -1.17
C LEU A 63 -2.58 6.58 0.18
N TYR A 64 -1.43 7.26 0.20
CA TYR A 64 -0.78 7.69 1.44
C TYR A 64 -1.69 8.59 2.27
N TRP A 65 -2.27 9.62 1.66
CA TRP A 65 -3.18 10.53 2.36
C TRP A 65 -4.46 9.83 2.82
N PHE A 66 -4.99 8.91 2.02
CA PHE A 66 -6.13 8.10 2.43
C PHE A 66 -5.80 7.26 3.67
N LEU A 67 -4.65 6.58 3.67
CA LEU A 67 -4.20 5.75 4.78
C LEU A 67 -3.93 6.57 6.04
N GLN A 68 -3.26 7.72 5.92
CA GLN A 68 -3.06 8.64 7.04
C GLN A 68 -4.42 9.00 7.67
N LYS A 69 -5.39 9.44 6.86
CA LYS A 69 -6.72 9.81 7.35
C LYS A 69 -7.51 8.65 7.99
N GLN A 70 -7.40 7.44 7.46
CA GLN A 70 -8.13 6.26 7.98
C GLN A 70 -7.49 5.65 9.23
N LEU A 71 -6.19 5.86 9.42
CA LEU A 71 -5.41 5.21 10.47
C LEU A 71 -5.08 6.13 11.66
N ASP A 72 -5.36 7.43 11.57
CA ASP A 72 -5.13 8.50 12.57
C ASP A 72 -5.95 8.37 13.89
N ASP A 73 -6.35 7.16 14.29
CA ASP A 73 -7.27 6.97 15.42
C ASP A 73 -6.63 7.11 16.81
N SER A 74 -5.29 7.04 16.97
CA SER A 74 -4.54 7.31 18.23
C SER A 74 -3.12 6.71 18.26
N ASN A 75 -2.75 5.89 17.27
CA ASN A 75 -1.45 5.24 17.19
C ASN A 75 -0.72 5.82 15.98
N ASP A 76 0.48 6.39 16.19
CA ASP A 76 1.39 6.86 15.14
C ASP A 76 1.81 5.70 14.23
N ILE A 77 0.94 5.29 13.30
CA ILE A 77 1.25 4.27 12.30
C ILE A 77 2.05 4.95 11.20
N GLY A 78 3.32 4.57 11.08
CA GLY A 78 4.20 5.08 10.04
C GLY A 78 4.13 4.23 8.78
N ILE A 79 4.23 4.87 7.62
CA ILE A 79 4.48 4.18 6.34
C ILE A 79 5.84 4.69 5.86
N SER A 80 6.86 3.83 5.86
CA SER A 80 8.22 4.21 5.42
C SER A 80 8.50 3.87 3.96
N LEU A 81 7.68 3.01 3.36
CA LEU A 81 7.67 2.72 1.93
C LEU A 81 6.23 2.46 1.51
N LEU A 82 5.79 3.12 0.45
CA LEU A 82 4.54 2.87 -0.22
C LEU A 82 4.83 2.73 -1.70
N LEU A 83 4.51 1.57 -2.26
CA LEU A 83 4.59 1.33 -3.69
C LEU A 83 3.22 0.92 -4.20
N THR A 84 2.82 1.48 -5.33
CA THR A 84 1.65 1.03 -6.06
C THR A 84 2.11 0.63 -7.46
N LEU A 85 1.92 -0.63 -7.83
CA LEU A 85 2.56 -1.25 -8.98
C LEU A 85 1.50 -1.91 -9.87
N THR A 86 1.70 -1.85 -11.16
CA THR A 86 1.13 -2.81 -12.10
C THR A 86 1.81 -4.17 -11.93
N GLU A 87 1.21 -5.25 -12.42
CA GLU A 87 1.84 -6.57 -12.40
C GLU A 87 3.22 -6.55 -13.09
N GLU A 88 3.37 -5.84 -14.21
CA GLU A 88 4.65 -5.70 -14.92
C GLU A 88 5.72 -4.95 -14.09
N GLU A 89 5.33 -3.92 -13.34
CA GLU A 89 6.24 -3.21 -12.44
C GLU A 89 6.64 -4.07 -11.23
N SER A 90 5.71 -4.88 -10.71
CA SER A 90 5.96 -5.83 -9.63
C SER A 90 7.00 -6.87 -10.02
N ASP A 91 6.85 -7.49 -11.20
CA ASP A 91 7.80 -8.48 -11.73
C ASP A 91 9.23 -7.91 -11.84
N LYS A 92 9.36 -6.64 -12.24
CA LYS A 92 10.66 -5.96 -12.32
C LYS A 92 11.22 -5.67 -10.94
N TYR A 93 10.38 -5.28 -9.99
CA TYR A 93 10.80 -4.96 -8.63
C TYR A 93 11.33 -6.21 -7.90
N GLU A 94 10.67 -7.36 -8.05
CA GLU A 94 11.12 -8.62 -7.47
C GLU A 94 12.51 -9.05 -7.99
N GLN A 95 12.77 -8.87 -9.29
CA GLN A 95 14.06 -9.22 -9.92
C GLN A 95 15.25 -8.39 -9.45
N VAL A 96 15.02 -7.21 -8.87
CA VAL A 96 16.08 -6.31 -8.39
C VAL A 96 16.29 -6.45 -6.89
N THR A 97 15.28 -6.96 -6.18
CA THR A 97 15.28 -7.06 -4.71
C THR A 97 15.78 -8.43 -4.23
N TYR A 98 15.87 -9.43 -5.12
CA TYR A 98 16.32 -10.81 -4.86
C TYR A 98 17.35 -11.30 -5.88
#